data_AF-I0H407-F1
#
_entry.id   AF-I0H407-F1
#
_cell.length_a   1.000
_cell.length_b   1.000
_cell.length_c   1.000
_cell.angle_alpha   90.00
_cell.angle_beta   90.00
_cell.angle_gamma   90.00
#
_symmetry.space_group_name_H-M   'P 1'
#
loop_
_entity.id
_entity.type
_entity.pdbx_description
1 polymer ?
#
loop_
_entity_poly.entity_id
_entity_poly.type
_entity_poly.pdbx_seq_one_letter_code
_entity_poly.pdbx_strand_id
1 'polypeptide(L)'
;MKRSTALRLSAVAGVAAIGGGIALGLPQENASAATNVASGFASANGGTTGGAGGTTVRATTGTQIHEALCKRAAVDTPIVIEVQGTINHGNTTKVTGDSCNTAADRIELKGVSNVTIVGVGSGATFDQLGIHLRDARNIIVQNVTVKNVKKSGSPLSNGGDAIGMESTVRNVWVDHVTLEASGGESEGFDGLFDMKDDVQYVTLSYSVLRNSGRGGLVGSSETDTGNSFITYHHNKYENIDSRTPLLRGGVAHMFNNHYLKLNESGINSRAGAKAKVDNNYFEDSKDVLGTFYTDAAGTWQTSGNVLDNVTWSAKSAEYNPAGPAMASTTSVTVPYTFALDTAACVPTVIAQTAGAGTGLKVSDGKCAVTAAPSSSATKSPTAAPSSSPAKPSSSPATSPSAGPTASVPPAPSGTNLSIGAGADGSSKAAGTSYGNVRDGKTATVWSPNGATGDISIKWSTATKVSKVTIVGANIGSYELRNGSTGAILKSGTGTGAITFPATSLTKLTFTIKTSSGTPSIAEFQTYAS
;
A
#
# COMPACT_ATOMS: atom_id res chain seq x y z
N MET A 1 94.76 -20.29 -3.90
CA MET A 1 95.60 -20.92 -2.85
C MET A 1 94.88 -20.81 -1.51
N LYS A 2 95.05 -21.77 -0.57
CA LYS A 2 94.97 -21.72 0.92
C LYS A 2 94.00 -20.69 1.59
N ARG A 3 93.21 -20.97 2.64
CA ARG A 3 93.00 -22.14 3.55
C ARG A 3 91.74 -21.79 4.40
N SER A 4 90.70 -22.63 4.44
CA SER A 4 90.31 -23.57 5.53
C SER A 4 89.69 -23.00 6.82
N THR A 5 88.49 -23.52 7.17
CA THR A 5 87.91 -23.73 8.54
C THR A 5 87.66 -22.51 9.46
N ALA A 6 86.80 -22.54 10.48
CA ALA A 6 85.51 -23.23 10.79
C ALA A 6 85.18 -22.92 12.28
N LEU A 7 83.91 -22.65 12.65
CA LEU A 7 83.24 -23.19 13.87
C LEU A 7 81.77 -22.76 13.98
N ARG A 8 81.03 -23.41 14.90
CA ARG A 8 79.59 -23.26 15.18
C ARG A 8 79.33 -22.57 16.54
N LEU A 9 78.04 -22.48 16.90
CA LEU A 9 77.41 -21.98 18.15
C LEU A 9 77.17 -20.45 18.16
N SER A 10 76.04 -19.91 18.65
CA SER A 10 74.89 -20.51 19.37
C SER A 10 73.56 -19.76 19.07
N ALA A 11 72.44 -20.28 19.59
CA ALA A 11 71.08 -19.83 19.32
C ALA A 11 70.71 -18.43 19.87
N VAL A 12 69.75 -17.78 19.20
CA VAL A 12 68.87 -16.73 19.77
C VAL A 12 67.43 -17.07 19.39
N ALA A 13 66.50 -16.94 20.34
CA ALA A 13 65.08 -17.26 20.16
C ALA A 13 64.19 -16.03 20.43
N GLY A 14 63.04 -15.97 19.76
CA GLY A 14 62.01 -14.93 19.94
C GLY A 14 62.25 -13.66 19.12
N VAL A 15 61.24 -12.94 18.62
CA VAL A 15 59.78 -13.17 18.63
C VAL A 15 59.22 -12.71 17.29
N ALA A 16 58.43 -13.54 16.61
CA ALA A 16 57.67 -13.11 15.42
C ALA A 16 56.32 -12.52 15.86
N ALA A 17 56.17 -11.20 15.75
CA ALA A 17 54.91 -10.54 16.06
C ALA A 17 53.86 -10.85 14.97
N ILE A 18 52.90 -11.71 15.29
CA ILE A 18 51.73 -11.95 14.44
C ILE A 18 50.80 -10.75 14.60
N GLY A 19 50.90 -9.81 13.66
CA GLY A 19 49.99 -8.67 13.55
C GLY A 19 48.59 -9.13 13.16
N GLY A 20 47.79 -9.54 14.14
CA GLY A 20 46.37 -9.86 13.95
C GLY A 20 45.58 -8.60 13.60
N GLY A 21 45.43 -8.32 12.31
CA GLY A 21 44.58 -7.24 11.82
C GLY A 21 43.12 -7.52 12.16
N ILE A 22 42.60 -6.89 13.23
CA ILE A 22 41.18 -6.90 13.55
C ILE A 22 40.47 -6.10 12.45
N ALA A 23 39.89 -6.81 11.49
CA ALA A 23 38.92 -6.24 10.57
C ALA A 23 37.67 -5.85 11.37
N LEU A 24 37.65 -4.62 11.86
CA LEU A 24 36.45 -4.00 12.42
C LEU A 24 35.43 -3.91 11.28
N GLY A 25 34.52 -4.88 11.22
CA GLY A 25 33.39 -4.85 10.32
C GLY A 25 32.58 -3.60 10.60
N LEU A 26 32.57 -2.66 9.65
CA LEU A 26 31.66 -1.51 9.70
C LEU A 26 30.24 -2.05 9.82
N PRO A 27 29.37 -1.42 10.64
CA PRO A 27 27.97 -1.82 10.70
C PRO A 27 27.37 -1.68 9.31
N GLN A 28 26.96 -2.81 8.74
CA GLN A 28 26.24 -2.81 7.48
C GLN A 28 24.85 -2.23 7.76
N GLU A 29 24.63 -0.98 7.33
CA GLU A 29 23.33 -0.31 7.34
C GLU A 29 22.30 -1.22 6.66
N ASN A 30 21.51 -1.93 7.47
CA ASN A 30 20.45 -2.80 6.96
C ASN A 30 19.40 -1.93 6.29
N ALA A 31 18.93 -2.33 5.11
CA ALA A 31 17.80 -1.68 4.48
C ALA A 31 16.57 -1.77 5.41
N SER A 32 15.87 -0.65 5.60
CA SER A 32 14.51 -0.68 6.15
C SER A 32 13.67 -1.50 5.18
N ALA A 33 13.26 -2.69 5.60
CA ALA A 33 12.52 -3.60 4.75
C ALA A 33 11.23 -2.93 4.28
N ALA A 34 11.04 -2.85 2.96
CA ALA A 34 9.80 -2.37 2.35
C ALA A 34 8.62 -3.13 2.94
N THR A 35 7.65 -2.39 3.49
CA THR A 35 6.43 -2.97 4.03
C THR A 35 5.62 -3.55 2.86
N ASN A 36 5.40 -4.86 2.80
CA ASN A 36 4.86 -5.52 1.59
C ASN A 36 3.32 -5.43 1.42
N VAL A 37 2.64 -4.50 2.10
CA VAL A 37 1.17 -4.40 2.07
C VAL A 37 0.73 -2.95 1.94
N ALA A 38 0.40 -2.55 0.72
CA ALA A 38 -0.17 -1.24 0.44
C ALA A 38 -1.53 -1.06 1.14
N SER A 39 -1.75 0.14 1.65
CA SER A 39 -2.99 0.62 2.26
C SER A 39 -3.90 1.29 1.21
N GLY A 40 -5.02 1.85 1.66
CA GLY A 40 -5.85 2.74 0.87
C GLY A 40 -6.40 2.12 -0.42
N PHE A 41 -6.59 2.94 -1.44
CA PHE A 41 -6.99 2.46 -2.77
C PHE A 41 -5.90 1.67 -3.50
N ALA A 42 -4.61 1.84 -3.16
CA ALA A 42 -3.53 1.03 -3.73
C ALA A 42 -3.64 -0.46 -3.32
N SER A 43 -4.32 -0.76 -2.21
CA SER A 43 -4.66 -2.13 -1.79
C SER A 43 -5.76 -2.79 -2.63
N ALA A 44 -6.52 -2.02 -3.42
CA ALA A 44 -7.60 -2.50 -4.26
C ALA A 44 -7.11 -2.90 -5.66
N ASN A 45 -8.01 -3.33 -6.57
CA ASN A 45 -7.67 -3.66 -7.96
C ASN A 45 -6.55 -4.73 -8.12
N GLY A 46 -6.50 -5.71 -7.21
CA GLY A 46 -5.44 -6.73 -7.14
C GLY A 46 -4.29 -6.40 -6.18
N GLY A 47 -4.24 -5.17 -5.66
CA GLY A 47 -3.23 -4.71 -4.71
C GLY A 47 -2.00 -4.12 -5.38
N THR A 48 -1.08 -3.62 -4.54
CA THR A 48 0.23 -3.11 -4.94
C THR A 48 1.30 -3.83 -4.12
N THR A 49 2.19 -4.54 -4.82
CA THR A 49 3.31 -5.33 -4.29
C THR A 49 4.67 -4.87 -4.83
N GLY A 50 4.68 -3.96 -5.80
CA GLY A 50 5.90 -3.49 -6.46
C GLY A 50 6.74 -4.64 -7.02
N GLY A 51 8.03 -4.62 -6.70
CA GLY A 51 9.01 -5.62 -7.09
C GLY A 51 9.05 -6.92 -6.27
N ALA A 52 8.12 -7.13 -5.33
CA ALA A 52 8.15 -8.30 -4.46
C ALA A 52 8.19 -9.63 -5.24
N GLY A 53 9.08 -10.54 -4.83
CA GLY A 53 9.35 -11.80 -5.55
C GLY A 53 10.33 -11.68 -6.72
N GLY A 54 10.78 -10.47 -7.04
CA GLY A 54 11.80 -10.16 -8.04
C GLY A 54 13.24 -10.23 -7.51
N THR A 55 14.17 -9.76 -8.33
CA THR A 55 15.56 -9.52 -7.90
C THR A 55 15.65 -8.23 -7.08
N THR A 56 16.51 -8.23 -6.07
CA THR A 56 16.92 -7.00 -5.37
C THR A 56 18.28 -6.56 -5.88
N VAL A 57 18.39 -5.30 -6.28
CA VAL A 57 19.64 -4.68 -6.74
C VAL A 57 19.88 -3.36 -6.02
N ARG A 58 21.14 -2.92 -5.95
CA ARG A 58 21.53 -1.66 -5.32
C ARG A 58 21.95 -0.63 -6.35
N ALA A 59 21.52 0.61 -6.20
CA ALA A 59 21.87 1.73 -7.07
C ALA A 59 22.35 2.95 -6.26
N THR A 60 23.40 3.61 -6.75
CA THR A 60 23.95 4.86 -6.21
C THR A 60 23.93 6.01 -7.22
N THR A 61 23.44 5.75 -8.44
CA THR A 61 23.29 6.73 -9.52
C THR A 61 21.97 6.52 -10.27
N GLY A 62 21.43 7.56 -10.91
CA GLY A 62 20.21 7.44 -11.71
C GLY A 62 20.39 6.54 -12.92
N THR A 63 21.59 6.55 -13.52
CA THR A 63 21.98 5.58 -14.56
C THR A 63 21.85 4.14 -14.08
N GLN A 64 22.27 3.82 -12.84
CA GLN A 64 22.13 2.47 -12.30
C GLN A 64 20.66 2.07 -12.04
N ILE A 65 19.79 3.03 -11.67
CA ILE A 65 18.34 2.79 -11.59
C ILE A 65 17.78 2.46 -12.98
N HIS A 66 18.15 3.23 -14.01
CA HIS A 66 17.73 2.96 -15.38
C HIS A 66 18.28 1.62 -15.91
N GLU A 67 19.57 1.33 -15.72
CA GLU A 67 20.16 0.03 -16.05
C GLU A 67 19.45 -1.13 -15.36
N ALA A 68 19.08 -0.99 -14.08
CA ALA A 68 18.35 -2.01 -13.35
C ALA A 68 16.99 -2.34 -13.99
N LEU A 69 16.24 -1.33 -14.43
CA LEU A 69 14.98 -1.52 -15.17
C LEU A 69 15.20 -2.22 -16.52
N CYS A 70 16.28 -1.86 -17.22
CA CYS A 70 16.60 -2.37 -18.55
C CYS A 70 17.17 -3.80 -18.57
N LYS A 71 17.87 -4.22 -17.50
CA LYS A 71 18.47 -5.57 -17.36
C LYS A 71 17.46 -6.67 -17.02
N ARG A 72 16.18 -6.32 -16.87
CA ARG A 72 15.08 -7.27 -16.60
C ARG A 72 14.73 -8.07 -17.83
N ALA A 73 14.19 -9.28 -17.65
CA ALA A 73 13.80 -10.17 -18.75
C ALA A 73 12.62 -9.62 -19.57
N ALA A 74 11.71 -8.88 -18.95
CA ALA A 74 10.60 -8.17 -19.58
C ALA A 74 10.18 -6.94 -18.77
N VAL A 75 9.37 -6.06 -19.36
CA VAL A 75 8.83 -4.83 -18.74
C VAL A 75 8.05 -5.06 -17.43
N ASP A 76 7.54 -6.27 -17.22
CA ASP A 76 6.74 -6.72 -16.08
C ASP A 76 7.50 -7.67 -15.12
N THR A 77 8.76 -7.99 -15.39
CA THR A 77 9.57 -8.80 -14.47
C THR A 77 9.77 -8.02 -13.16
N PRO A 78 9.42 -8.57 -11.98
CA PRO A 78 9.51 -7.80 -10.74
C PRO A 78 10.95 -7.41 -10.37
N ILE A 79 11.14 -6.20 -9.83
CA ILE A 79 12.45 -5.73 -9.33
C ILE A 79 12.35 -4.81 -8.11
N VAL A 80 13.21 -5.02 -7.11
CA VAL A 80 13.44 -4.09 -6.01
C VAL A 80 14.77 -3.37 -6.23
N ILE A 81 14.73 -2.04 -6.28
CA ILE A 81 15.89 -1.17 -6.47
C ILE A 81 16.14 -0.42 -5.15
N GLU A 82 17.13 -0.90 -4.40
CA GLU A 82 17.63 -0.26 -3.17
C GLU A 82 18.54 0.91 -3.55
N VAL A 83 18.08 2.14 -3.33
CA VAL A 83 18.81 3.36 -3.66
C VAL A 83 19.58 3.86 -2.45
N GLN A 84 20.84 4.24 -2.66
CA GLN A 84 21.73 4.74 -1.60
C GLN A 84 22.45 6.03 -2.05
N GLY A 85 22.45 7.04 -1.18
CA GLY A 85 23.10 8.33 -1.46
C GLY A 85 22.21 9.30 -2.24
N THR A 86 22.84 10.10 -3.11
CA THR A 86 22.19 11.19 -3.85
C THR A 86 22.17 10.92 -5.35
N ILE A 87 20.97 10.95 -5.92
CA ILE A 87 20.66 10.83 -7.34
C ILE A 87 20.40 12.23 -7.89
N ASN A 88 21.00 12.60 -9.03
CA ASN A 88 20.86 13.92 -9.64
C ASN A 88 21.20 13.87 -11.15
N HIS A 89 21.04 15.00 -11.84
CA HIS A 89 21.37 15.14 -13.27
C HIS A 89 22.80 14.72 -13.62
N GLY A 90 23.78 14.99 -12.76
CA GLY A 90 25.18 14.66 -13.00
C GLY A 90 25.50 13.16 -12.95
N ASN A 91 24.59 12.34 -12.39
CA ASN A 91 24.72 10.89 -12.32
C ASN A 91 23.53 10.13 -12.95
N THR A 92 22.73 10.81 -13.77
CA THR A 92 21.58 10.22 -14.47
C THR A 92 21.76 10.34 -15.97
N THR A 93 21.75 9.21 -16.66
CA THR A 93 21.75 9.13 -18.12
C THR A 93 20.59 8.26 -18.60
N LYS A 94 20.13 8.52 -19.82
CA LYS A 94 19.14 7.69 -20.48
C LYS A 94 19.71 6.30 -20.76
N VAL A 95 18.95 5.28 -20.41
CA VAL A 95 19.15 3.88 -20.83
C VAL A 95 17.88 3.38 -21.51
N THR A 96 17.99 2.56 -22.55
CA THR A 96 16.83 2.03 -23.29
C THR A 96 17.15 0.61 -23.78
N GLY A 97 16.14 -0.25 -23.80
CA GLY A 97 16.22 -1.65 -24.19
C GLY A 97 14.84 -2.29 -24.05
N ASP A 98 14.72 -3.59 -24.33
CA ASP A 98 13.43 -4.25 -24.50
C ASP A 98 12.52 -4.19 -23.25
N SER A 99 13.09 -4.00 -22.06
CA SER A 99 12.40 -3.94 -20.76
C SER A 99 12.27 -2.54 -20.16
N CYS A 100 12.65 -1.47 -20.88
CA CYS A 100 12.68 -0.10 -20.36
C CYS A 100 12.64 1.00 -21.46
N ASN A 101 12.06 2.15 -21.15
CA ASN A 101 12.23 3.37 -21.96
C ASN A 101 12.41 4.57 -21.03
N THR A 102 13.66 4.97 -20.79
CA THR A 102 13.98 6.00 -19.78
C THR A 102 14.37 7.35 -20.40
N ALA A 103 14.59 8.34 -19.54
CA ALA A 103 15.07 9.68 -19.88
C ALA A 103 16.37 10.01 -19.12
N ALA A 104 17.00 11.16 -19.40
CA ALA A 104 18.22 11.58 -18.70
C ALA A 104 17.95 12.64 -17.61
N ASP A 105 16.84 13.36 -17.75
CA ASP A 105 16.44 14.51 -16.93
C ASP A 105 15.54 14.13 -15.74
N ARG A 106 15.22 12.85 -15.54
CA ARG A 106 14.34 12.33 -14.48
C ARG A 106 14.48 10.82 -14.35
N ILE A 107 13.96 10.25 -13.27
CA ILE A 107 13.82 8.80 -13.10
C ILE A 107 12.51 8.35 -13.74
N GLU A 108 12.60 7.68 -14.89
CA GLU A 108 11.45 7.36 -15.73
C GLU A 108 11.01 5.89 -15.58
N LEU A 109 9.80 5.69 -15.07
CA LEU A 109 9.08 4.42 -15.00
C LEU A 109 7.99 4.41 -16.08
N LYS A 110 8.39 4.24 -17.34
CA LYS A 110 7.49 4.29 -18.50
C LYS A 110 7.22 2.93 -19.14
N GLY A 111 5.96 2.55 -19.27
CA GLY A 111 5.52 1.31 -19.90
C GLY A 111 5.97 0.05 -19.15
N VAL A 112 6.23 0.18 -17.85
CA VAL A 112 6.78 -0.87 -16.99
C VAL A 112 5.84 -1.20 -15.84
N SER A 113 6.00 -2.41 -15.29
CA SER A 113 5.31 -2.79 -14.07
C SER A 113 6.19 -3.58 -13.10
N ASN A 114 5.66 -3.74 -11.88
CA ASN A 114 6.25 -4.54 -10.80
C ASN A 114 7.62 -4.00 -10.35
N VAL A 115 7.67 -2.71 -9.98
CA VAL A 115 8.90 -2.03 -9.56
C VAL A 115 8.75 -1.50 -8.14
N THR A 116 9.76 -1.72 -7.29
CA THR A 116 9.94 -0.99 -6.03
C THR A 116 11.21 -0.16 -6.12
N ILE A 117 11.11 1.16 -5.89
CA ILE A 117 12.25 2.03 -5.59
C ILE A 117 12.22 2.30 -4.09
N VAL A 118 13.28 1.94 -3.36
CA VAL A 118 13.34 2.12 -1.90
C VAL A 118 14.67 2.68 -1.44
N GLY A 119 14.66 3.75 -0.64
CA GLY A 119 15.88 4.30 -0.05
C GLY A 119 16.42 3.44 1.11
N VAL A 120 17.74 3.30 1.17
CA VAL A 120 18.46 2.54 2.21
C VAL A 120 18.71 3.41 3.46
N GLY A 121 18.66 2.83 4.66
CA GLY A 121 18.98 3.51 5.92
C GLY A 121 18.08 4.73 6.17
N SER A 122 18.70 5.91 6.35
CA SER A 122 18.03 7.21 6.47
C SER A 122 17.30 7.69 5.19
N GLY A 123 17.31 6.88 4.12
CA GLY A 123 16.67 7.18 2.85
C GLY A 123 17.62 7.73 1.79
N ALA A 124 17.19 7.66 0.54
CA ALA A 124 17.92 8.21 -0.61
C ALA A 124 17.45 9.63 -0.93
N THR A 125 18.32 10.46 -1.50
CA THR A 125 17.96 11.81 -1.99
C THR A 125 17.94 11.85 -3.51
N PHE A 126 16.90 12.41 -4.09
CA PHE A 126 16.82 12.80 -5.50
C PHE A 126 16.86 14.34 -5.53
N ASP A 127 18.01 14.89 -5.92
CA ASP A 127 18.30 16.32 -5.85
C ASP A 127 18.08 16.95 -7.24
N GLN A 128 17.08 17.83 -7.33
CA GLN A 128 16.61 18.50 -8.55
C GLN A 128 16.13 17.55 -9.67
N LEU A 129 15.90 16.28 -9.34
CA LEU A 129 15.56 15.20 -10.27
C LEU A 129 14.25 14.52 -9.84
N GLY A 130 13.18 14.67 -10.62
CA GLY A 130 11.87 14.09 -10.34
C GLY A 130 11.77 12.60 -10.68
N ILE A 131 10.71 11.96 -10.18
CA ILE A 131 10.33 10.58 -10.52
C ILE A 131 9.03 10.62 -11.36
N HIS A 132 9.08 10.02 -12.55
CA HIS A 132 7.99 10.03 -13.52
C HIS A 132 7.42 8.63 -13.72
N LEU A 133 6.11 8.45 -13.54
CA LEU A 133 5.40 7.20 -13.82
C LEU A 133 4.49 7.43 -15.03
N ARG A 134 4.64 6.61 -16.06
CA ARG A 134 3.82 6.72 -17.27
C ARG A 134 3.44 5.37 -17.85
N ASP A 135 2.16 5.15 -18.14
CA ASP A 135 1.66 3.85 -18.65
C ASP A 135 2.14 2.68 -17.76
N ALA A 136 2.18 2.91 -16.44
CA ALA A 136 2.89 2.09 -15.47
C ALA A 136 1.95 1.44 -14.44
N ARG A 137 2.30 0.24 -13.96
CA ARG A 137 1.46 -0.52 -13.03
C ARG A 137 2.22 -1.18 -11.88
N ASN A 138 1.59 -1.26 -10.71
CA ASN A 138 2.15 -1.97 -9.55
C ASN A 138 3.54 -1.44 -9.17
N ILE A 139 3.56 -0.18 -8.73
CA ILE A 139 4.79 0.56 -8.41
C ILE A 139 4.80 0.93 -6.93
N ILE A 140 5.94 0.74 -6.26
CA ILE A 140 6.18 1.23 -4.90
C ILE A 140 7.35 2.23 -4.93
N VAL A 141 7.19 3.37 -4.25
CA VAL A 141 8.26 4.35 -4.01
C VAL A 141 8.32 4.62 -2.50
N GLN A 142 9.41 4.25 -1.83
CA GLN A 142 9.52 4.28 -0.36
C GLN A 142 10.84 4.86 0.17
N ASN A 143 10.79 5.56 1.31
CA ASN A 143 11.97 6.05 2.03
C ASN A 143 12.89 6.96 1.18
N VAL A 144 12.33 7.83 0.34
CA VAL A 144 13.09 8.75 -0.53
C VAL A 144 12.74 10.21 -0.28
N THR A 145 13.75 11.08 -0.33
CA THR A 145 13.56 12.53 -0.42
C THR A 145 13.68 12.94 -1.88
N VAL A 146 12.67 13.61 -2.44
CA VAL A 146 12.75 14.25 -3.77
C VAL A 146 12.60 15.76 -3.57
N LYS A 147 13.60 16.53 -3.97
CA LYS A 147 13.64 17.97 -3.67
C LYS A 147 14.01 18.86 -4.85
N ASN A 148 13.41 20.05 -4.89
CA ASN A 148 13.77 21.16 -5.77
C ASN A 148 13.76 20.84 -7.28
N VAL A 149 12.78 20.04 -7.71
CA VAL A 149 12.55 19.68 -9.12
C VAL A 149 11.96 20.88 -9.87
N LYS A 150 12.61 21.33 -10.95
CA LYS A 150 12.24 22.58 -11.63
C LYS A 150 11.57 22.38 -12.99
N LYS A 151 10.54 23.20 -13.22
CA LYS A 151 9.84 23.44 -14.48
C LYS A 151 10.53 24.49 -15.35
N SER A 152 11.14 25.49 -14.73
CA SER A 152 11.84 26.59 -15.41
C SER A 152 13.17 26.93 -14.71
N GLY A 153 14.07 27.61 -15.42
CA GLY A 153 15.45 27.81 -14.98
C GLY A 153 16.33 26.60 -15.29
N SER A 154 17.21 26.22 -14.35
CA SER A 154 18.14 25.09 -14.51
C SER A 154 18.51 24.45 -13.16
N PRO A 155 18.81 23.14 -13.13
CA PRO A 155 18.50 22.15 -14.17
C PRO A 155 16.99 21.91 -14.27
N LEU A 156 16.49 21.48 -15.43
CA LEU A 156 15.07 21.15 -15.65
C LEU A 156 14.84 19.66 -15.44
N SER A 157 13.73 19.29 -14.81
CA SER A 157 13.36 17.89 -14.60
C SER A 157 11.86 17.72 -14.46
N ASN A 158 11.32 16.65 -15.05
CA ASN A 158 9.95 16.15 -14.81
C ASN A 158 8.83 17.21 -14.87
N GLY A 159 8.97 18.23 -15.71
CA GLY A 159 8.00 19.34 -15.79
C GLY A 159 7.87 20.19 -14.51
N GLY A 160 8.75 20.02 -13.52
CA GLY A 160 8.64 20.60 -12.18
C GLY A 160 8.00 19.71 -11.12
N ASP A 161 7.45 18.55 -11.50
CA ASP A 161 6.76 17.67 -10.57
C ASP A 161 7.76 16.81 -9.78
N ALA A 162 7.72 16.83 -8.44
CA ALA A 162 8.63 15.97 -7.66
C ALA A 162 8.35 14.47 -7.90
N ILE A 163 7.07 14.08 -7.84
CA ILE A 163 6.58 12.82 -8.42
C ILE A 163 5.39 13.13 -9.33
N GLY A 164 5.52 12.79 -10.61
CA GLY A 164 4.48 12.99 -11.63
C GLY A 164 3.96 11.65 -12.16
N MET A 165 2.65 11.53 -12.36
CA MET A 165 1.99 10.36 -12.93
C MET A 165 1.09 10.77 -14.10
N GLU A 166 1.29 10.18 -15.28
CA GLU A 166 0.45 10.44 -16.46
C GLU A 166 0.15 9.19 -17.29
N SER A 167 -0.94 9.20 -18.05
CA SER A 167 -1.37 8.14 -18.98
C SER A 167 -1.54 6.76 -18.30
N THR A 168 -2.78 6.44 -17.93
CA THR A 168 -3.23 5.08 -17.55
C THR A 168 -2.49 4.40 -16.38
N VAL A 169 -1.79 5.16 -15.53
CA VAL A 169 -1.07 4.60 -14.36
C VAL A 169 -2.02 3.92 -13.38
N ARG A 170 -1.65 2.75 -12.85
CA ARG A 170 -2.48 1.92 -11.94
C ARG A 170 -1.72 1.36 -10.76
N ASN A 171 -2.36 1.29 -9.59
CA ASN A 171 -1.84 0.56 -8.43
C ASN A 171 -0.45 1.05 -8.02
N VAL A 172 -0.40 2.28 -7.49
CA VAL A 172 0.84 2.92 -7.06
C VAL A 172 0.76 3.23 -5.57
N TRP A 173 1.82 2.90 -4.84
CA TRP A 173 1.95 3.24 -3.44
C TRP A 173 3.23 4.03 -3.23
N VAL A 174 3.06 5.29 -2.82
CA VAL A 174 4.16 6.19 -2.45
C VAL A 174 4.06 6.40 -0.95
N ASP A 175 5.13 6.08 -0.23
CA ASP A 175 5.04 5.93 1.22
C ASP A 175 6.35 6.34 1.90
N HIS A 176 6.29 7.03 3.03
CA HIS A 176 7.48 7.52 3.72
C HIS A 176 8.44 8.30 2.81
N VAL A 177 7.89 9.18 1.96
CA VAL A 177 8.69 10.08 1.12
C VAL A 177 8.69 11.50 1.67
N THR A 178 9.74 12.26 1.36
CA THR A 178 9.80 13.70 1.63
C THR A 178 9.87 14.43 0.30
N LEU A 179 8.82 15.16 -0.05
CA LEU A 179 8.72 15.96 -1.28
C LEU A 179 8.85 17.44 -0.90
N GLU A 180 9.80 18.12 -1.51
CA GLU A 180 10.19 19.48 -1.09
C GLU A 180 10.46 20.38 -2.30
N ALA A 181 9.96 21.62 -2.26
CA ALA A 181 10.37 22.68 -3.16
C ALA A 181 11.01 23.82 -2.35
N SER A 182 11.38 24.91 -3.04
CA SER A 182 11.90 26.13 -2.43
C SER A 182 11.15 27.36 -2.95
N GLY A 183 9.81 27.26 -3.07
CA GLY A 183 8.94 28.28 -3.66
C GLY A 183 7.84 27.70 -4.54
N GLY A 184 7.22 28.56 -5.36
CA GLY A 184 6.18 28.22 -6.32
C GLY A 184 6.61 28.44 -7.77
N GLU A 185 5.65 28.80 -8.62
CA GLU A 185 5.85 28.95 -10.06
C GLU A 185 6.73 30.15 -10.43
N SER A 186 6.77 31.20 -9.60
CA SER A 186 7.68 32.35 -9.74
C SER A 186 9.15 31.99 -9.54
N GLU A 187 9.44 30.99 -8.69
CA GLU A 187 10.79 30.47 -8.43
C GLU A 187 11.15 29.28 -9.34
N GLY A 188 10.19 28.85 -10.19
CA GLY A 188 10.37 27.84 -11.22
C GLY A 188 9.99 26.40 -10.85
N PHE A 189 9.24 26.20 -9.76
CA PHE A 189 8.71 24.91 -9.31
C PHE A 189 7.27 24.68 -9.83
N ASP A 190 6.79 23.43 -9.86
CA ASP A 190 5.37 23.11 -10.11
C ASP A 190 4.77 22.26 -8.97
N GLY A 191 4.24 21.07 -9.23
CA GLY A 191 3.63 20.21 -8.21
C GLY A 191 4.65 19.41 -7.39
N LEU A 192 4.26 18.97 -6.19
CA LEU A 192 5.01 17.90 -5.51
C LEU A 192 4.49 16.52 -5.91
N PHE A 193 3.17 16.35 -6.03
CA PHE A 193 2.55 15.04 -6.29
C PHE A 193 1.37 15.11 -7.26
N ASP A 194 1.66 14.97 -8.56
CA ASP A 194 0.72 15.26 -9.65
C ASP A 194 0.23 13.99 -10.39
N MET A 195 -1.06 13.96 -10.75
CA MET A 195 -1.75 12.87 -11.44
C MET A 195 -2.66 13.40 -12.56
N LYS A 196 -2.44 12.94 -13.79
CA LYS A 196 -3.02 13.48 -15.03
C LYS A 196 -3.37 12.33 -15.99
N ASP A 197 -4.36 12.49 -16.87
CA ASP A 197 -4.63 11.51 -17.95
C ASP A 197 -4.93 10.08 -17.43
N ASP A 198 -6.06 9.95 -16.71
CA ASP A 198 -6.63 8.70 -16.20
C ASP A 198 -5.68 7.87 -15.29
N VAL A 199 -5.19 8.46 -14.19
CA VAL A 199 -4.45 7.77 -13.13
C VAL A 199 -5.40 7.21 -12.06
N GLN A 200 -5.24 5.94 -11.66
CA GLN A 200 -6.14 5.34 -10.66
C GLN A 200 -5.47 4.38 -9.66
N TYR A 201 -6.09 4.18 -8.50
CA TYR A 201 -5.64 3.29 -7.42
C TYR A 201 -4.28 3.69 -6.86
N VAL A 202 -4.17 4.95 -6.43
CA VAL A 202 -2.95 5.51 -5.85
C VAL A 202 -3.12 5.69 -4.34
N THR A 203 -2.05 5.51 -3.58
CA THR A 203 -2.01 5.88 -2.16
C THR A 203 -0.70 6.60 -1.86
N LEU A 204 -0.81 7.78 -1.26
CA LEU A 204 0.29 8.53 -0.67
C LEU A 204 0.14 8.45 0.85
N SER A 205 1.10 7.82 1.53
CA SER A 205 1.03 7.62 2.98
C SER A 205 2.29 8.02 3.72
N TYR A 206 2.15 8.41 4.99
CA TYR A 206 3.27 8.70 5.89
C TYR A 206 4.34 9.60 5.28
N SER A 207 3.97 10.56 4.44
CA SER A 207 4.91 11.37 3.66
C SER A 207 4.90 12.84 4.09
N VAL A 208 6.00 13.54 3.87
CA VAL A 208 6.11 14.99 4.08
C VAL A 208 6.07 15.68 2.73
N LEU A 209 5.21 16.69 2.60
CA LEU A 209 5.14 17.58 1.44
C LEU A 209 5.30 19.01 1.97
N ARG A 210 6.28 19.78 1.47
CA ARG A 210 6.56 21.10 2.05
C ARG A 210 7.20 22.13 1.13
N ASN A 211 7.08 23.40 1.55
CA ASN A 211 7.75 24.56 0.97
C ASN A 211 7.47 24.75 -0.54
N SER A 212 6.24 24.47 -0.96
CA SER A 212 5.82 24.49 -2.37
C SER A 212 4.58 25.34 -2.58
N GLY A 213 4.50 26.09 -3.67
CA GLY A 213 3.26 26.74 -4.08
C GLY A 213 2.13 25.75 -4.44
N ARG A 214 2.46 24.49 -4.74
CA ARG A 214 1.50 23.46 -5.19
C ARG A 214 1.82 22.10 -4.55
N GLY A 215 0.91 21.59 -3.72
CA GLY A 215 1.04 20.27 -3.11
C GLY A 215 0.86 19.13 -4.11
N GLY A 216 -0.22 19.15 -4.91
CA GLY A 216 -0.48 18.11 -5.89
C GLY A 216 -1.80 18.27 -6.65
N LEU A 217 -1.76 17.95 -7.94
CA LEU A 217 -2.88 17.96 -8.87
C LEU A 217 -3.46 16.56 -9.08
N VAL A 218 -4.78 16.47 -9.21
CA VAL A 218 -5.49 15.30 -9.72
C VAL A 218 -6.46 15.78 -10.79
N GLY A 219 -6.12 15.50 -12.05
CA GLY A 219 -6.81 16.00 -13.24
C GLY A 219 -6.23 17.35 -13.71
N SER A 220 -5.64 17.35 -14.89
CA SER A 220 -4.99 18.51 -15.53
C SER A 220 -5.96 19.65 -15.87
N SER A 221 -7.18 19.31 -16.30
CA SER A 221 -8.25 20.24 -16.70
C SER A 221 -9.60 19.84 -16.10
N GLU A 222 -10.62 20.71 -16.17
CA GLU A 222 -11.99 20.35 -15.76
C GLU A 222 -12.64 19.24 -16.62
N THR A 223 -11.98 18.79 -17.70
CA THR A 223 -12.38 17.62 -18.49
C THR A 223 -11.59 16.35 -18.14
N ASP A 224 -10.41 16.45 -17.55
CA ASP A 224 -9.54 15.34 -17.12
C ASP A 224 -10.03 14.72 -15.79
N THR A 225 -11.22 14.12 -15.85
CA THR A 225 -12.02 13.64 -14.71
C THR A 225 -11.93 12.12 -14.50
N GLY A 226 -11.13 11.41 -15.31
CA GLY A 226 -10.91 9.96 -15.20
C GLY A 226 -10.05 9.55 -14.00
N ASN A 227 -9.24 10.47 -13.48
CA ASN A 227 -8.37 10.26 -12.33
C ASN A 227 -9.21 9.97 -11.07
N SER A 228 -9.00 8.84 -10.41
CA SER A 228 -9.91 8.39 -9.34
C SER A 228 -9.29 7.32 -8.43
N PHE A 229 -9.94 7.05 -7.30
CA PHE A 229 -9.52 6.03 -6.33
C PHE A 229 -8.14 6.36 -5.76
N ILE A 230 -8.03 7.52 -5.11
CA ILE A 230 -6.78 8.02 -4.52
C ILE A 230 -6.92 8.13 -3.00
N THR A 231 -5.88 7.76 -2.25
CA THR A 231 -5.84 7.90 -0.79
C THR A 231 -4.64 8.75 -0.37
N TYR A 232 -4.86 9.67 0.55
CA TYR A 232 -3.83 10.42 1.25
C TYR A 232 -4.01 10.19 2.75
N HIS A 233 -3.05 9.55 3.42
CA HIS A 233 -3.16 9.38 4.87
C HIS A 233 -1.85 9.51 5.65
N HIS A 234 -1.93 10.00 6.88
CA HIS A 234 -0.77 10.18 7.76
C HIS A 234 0.34 11.07 7.17
N ASN A 235 0.01 11.93 6.19
CA ASN A 235 0.96 12.84 5.56
C ASN A 235 1.03 14.17 6.29
N LYS A 236 2.23 14.76 6.37
CA LYS A 236 2.44 16.16 6.75
C LYS A 236 2.43 17.03 5.49
N TYR A 237 1.53 18.01 5.44
CA TYR A 237 1.59 19.11 4.49
C TYR A 237 2.04 20.34 5.27
N GLU A 238 3.18 20.93 4.92
CA GLU A 238 3.80 22.02 5.71
C GLU A 238 4.23 23.18 4.83
N ASN A 239 3.70 24.38 5.07
CA ASN A 239 4.03 25.59 4.29
C ASN A 239 3.81 25.35 2.78
N ILE A 240 2.53 25.19 2.40
CA ILE A 240 2.09 24.99 1.02
C ILE A 240 1.04 26.03 0.68
N ASP A 241 1.14 26.69 -0.47
CA ASP A 241 0.15 27.71 -0.83
C ASP A 241 -1.19 27.08 -1.18
N SER A 242 -1.20 26.13 -2.12
CA SER A 242 -2.43 25.54 -2.62
C SER A 242 -2.33 24.08 -3.05
N ARG A 243 -3.49 23.48 -3.38
CA ARG A 243 -3.65 22.14 -3.98
C ARG A 243 -3.17 21.01 -3.06
N THR A 244 -3.91 20.69 -2.00
CA THR A 244 -3.56 19.56 -1.10
C THR A 244 -4.65 18.48 -0.93
N PRO A 245 -5.17 17.87 -2.03
CA PRO A 245 -4.88 18.11 -3.45
C PRO A 245 -5.88 19.09 -4.10
N LEU A 246 -5.60 19.51 -5.34
CA LEU A 246 -6.66 19.96 -6.26
C LEU A 246 -7.21 18.70 -6.96
N LEU A 247 -8.48 18.39 -6.73
CA LEU A 247 -9.15 17.16 -7.15
C LEU A 247 -10.26 17.46 -8.16
N ARG A 248 -10.13 16.91 -9.38
CA ARG A 248 -11.15 16.99 -10.43
C ARG A 248 -11.76 15.63 -10.73
N GLY A 249 -13.09 15.55 -10.68
CA GLY A 249 -13.78 14.27 -10.81
C GLY A 249 -13.33 13.24 -9.76
N GLY A 250 -13.54 11.96 -10.07
CA GLY A 250 -13.05 10.86 -9.25
C GLY A 250 -13.50 10.81 -7.78
N VAL A 251 -12.84 9.93 -7.03
CA VAL A 251 -13.00 9.74 -5.58
C VAL A 251 -11.64 9.79 -4.91
N ALA A 252 -11.50 10.62 -3.88
CA ALA A 252 -10.31 10.64 -3.03
C ALA A 252 -10.69 10.54 -1.54
N HIS A 253 -9.83 9.91 -0.75
CA HIS A 253 -9.98 9.80 0.71
C HIS A 253 -8.74 10.36 1.41
N MET A 254 -8.94 11.41 2.18
CA MET A 254 -7.93 12.14 2.93
C MET A 254 -8.20 11.89 4.41
N PHE A 255 -7.36 11.13 5.10
CA PHE A 255 -7.56 10.86 6.53
C PHE A 255 -6.29 10.89 7.38
N ASN A 256 -6.41 11.34 8.64
CA ASN A 256 -5.30 11.48 9.57
C ASN A 256 -4.06 12.22 8.99
N ASN A 257 -4.24 13.15 8.05
CA ASN A 257 -3.16 14.04 7.62
C ASN A 257 -3.04 15.24 8.58
N HIS A 258 -1.84 15.81 8.68
CA HIS A 258 -1.57 17.07 9.37
C HIS A 258 -1.29 18.13 8.31
N TYR A 259 -2.15 19.14 8.23
CA TYR A 259 -2.00 20.28 7.36
C TYR A 259 -1.59 21.49 8.21
N LEU A 260 -0.36 21.94 8.07
CA LEU A 260 0.24 23.05 8.81
C LEU A 260 0.61 24.15 7.82
N LYS A 261 0.03 25.35 7.98
CA LYS A 261 0.30 26.51 7.10
C LYS A 261 -0.03 26.23 5.64
N LEU A 262 -1.32 26.03 5.38
CA LEU A 262 -1.88 26.18 4.03
C LEU A 262 -2.14 27.68 3.77
N ASN A 263 -1.34 28.31 2.92
CA ASN A 263 -1.30 29.78 2.82
C ASN A 263 -2.48 30.36 2.02
N GLU A 264 -3.02 29.64 1.03
CA GLU A 264 -4.17 30.06 0.24
C GLU A 264 -5.39 29.15 0.37
N SER A 265 -5.26 27.86 0.04
CA SER A 265 -6.36 26.89 0.06
C SER A 265 -5.89 25.43 0.14
N GLY A 266 -6.71 24.54 0.73
CA GLY A 266 -6.34 23.14 0.94
C GLY A 266 -6.89 22.17 -0.12
N ILE A 267 -7.79 21.31 0.33
CA ILE A 267 -8.50 20.32 -0.50
C ILE A 267 -9.50 21.05 -1.40
N ASN A 268 -9.22 21.08 -2.70
CA ASN A 268 -10.03 21.78 -3.69
C ASN A 268 -10.80 20.78 -4.57
N SER A 269 -12.07 20.52 -4.24
CA SER A 269 -12.94 19.51 -4.88
C SER A 269 -13.73 20.15 -6.03
N ARG A 270 -13.52 19.68 -7.27
CA ARG A 270 -14.02 20.27 -8.52
C ARG A 270 -14.60 19.24 -9.49
N ALA A 271 -15.31 19.72 -10.52
CA ALA A 271 -15.77 18.93 -11.66
C ALA A 271 -16.42 17.58 -11.27
N GLY A 272 -17.36 17.62 -10.30
CA GLY A 272 -18.06 16.42 -9.83
C GLY A 272 -17.27 15.51 -8.89
N ALA A 273 -16.10 15.94 -8.40
CA ALA A 273 -15.27 15.21 -7.45
C ALA A 273 -15.97 14.81 -6.16
N LYS A 274 -15.47 13.76 -5.51
CA LYS A 274 -15.97 13.24 -4.24
C LYS A 274 -14.81 13.05 -3.26
N ALA A 275 -14.59 14.07 -2.43
CA ALA A 275 -13.60 14.03 -1.35
C ALA A 275 -14.21 13.43 -0.07
N LYS A 276 -13.59 12.40 0.49
CA LYS A 276 -13.86 11.96 1.86
C LYS A 276 -12.75 12.49 2.77
N VAL A 277 -13.09 13.21 3.83
CA VAL A 277 -12.14 13.98 4.65
C VAL A 277 -12.38 13.65 6.13
N ASP A 278 -11.65 12.65 6.65
CA ASP A 278 -11.90 12.04 7.96
C ASP A 278 -10.71 12.23 8.92
N ASN A 279 -10.95 12.72 10.13
CA ASN A 279 -9.98 12.80 11.24
C ASN A 279 -8.61 13.45 10.89
N ASN A 280 -8.58 14.44 10.01
CA ASN A 280 -7.38 15.24 9.73
C ASN A 280 -7.22 16.35 10.78
N TYR A 281 -6.01 16.86 10.95
CA TYR A 281 -5.70 18.03 11.77
C TYR A 281 -5.25 19.17 10.86
N PHE A 282 -5.95 20.29 10.90
CA PHE A 282 -5.62 21.51 10.15
C PHE A 282 -5.17 22.59 11.15
N GLU A 283 -4.00 23.18 10.93
CA GLU A 283 -3.30 24.10 11.83
C GLU A 283 -2.77 25.31 11.04
N ASP A 284 -2.92 26.53 11.58
CA ASP A 284 -2.43 27.79 10.97
C ASP A 284 -2.79 27.95 9.47
N SER A 285 -3.98 27.49 9.07
CA SER A 285 -4.29 27.23 7.65
C SER A 285 -5.49 28.03 7.15
N LYS A 286 -5.54 28.27 5.83
CA LYS A 286 -6.65 28.96 5.15
C LYS A 286 -7.41 28.04 4.20
N ASP A 287 -8.74 28.21 4.15
CA ASP A 287 -9.65 27.64 3.15
C ASP A 287 -9.39 26.14 2.88
N VAL A 288 -9.34 25.36 3.96
CA VAL A 288 -8.75 24.01 3.95
C VAL A 288 -9.56 22.95 3.19
N LEU A 289 -10.84 23.23 2.91
CA LEU A 289 -11.73 22.39 2.10
C LEU A 289 -12.77 23.25 1.36
N GLY A 290 -12.96 23.02 0.07
CA GLY A 290 -14.04 23.65 -0.69
C GLY A 290 -13.91 23.45 -2.19
N THR A 291 -14.60 24.31 -2.94
CA THR A 291 -14.35 24.55 -4.36
C THR A 291 -13.72 25.93 -4.49
N PHE A 292 -12.54 26.05 -5.10
CA PHE A 292 -11.86 27.34 -5.28
C PHE A 292 -11.35 27.52 -6.70
N TYR A 293 -11.34 28.75 -7.19
CA TYR A 293 -10.90 29.18 -8.53
C TYR A 293 -11.71 28.55 -9.69
N THR A 294 -12.97 28.17 -9.45
CA THR A 294 -13.94 27.69 -10.47
C THR A 294 -15.36 27.60 -9.90
N ASP A 295 -16.37 27.66 -10.77
CA ASP A 295 -17.77 27.33 -10.51
C ASP A 295 -18.09 25.83 -10.71
N ALA A 296 -17.21 25.07 -11.37
CA ALA A 296 -17.33 23.62 -11.58
C ALA A 296 -17.15 22.86 -10.26
N ALA A 297 -18.21 22.79 -9.45
CA ALA A 297 -18.15 22.23 -8.11
C ALA A 297 -17.89 20.71 -8.07
N GLY A 298 -17.05 20.30 -7.13
CA GLY A 298 -17.07 18.96 -6.57
C GLY A 298 -17.92 18.90 -5.29
N THR A 299 -17.79 17.80 -4.57
CA THR A 299 -18.52 17.50 -3.34
C THR A 299 -17.60 16.86 -2.31
N TRP A 300 -18.06 16.80 -1.05
CA TRP A 300 -17.30 16.22 0.05
C TRP A 300 -18.19 15.59 1.12
N GLN A 301 -17.64 14.58 1.79
CA GLN A 301 -18.11 14.08 3.08
C GLN A 301 -16.99 14.28 4.11
N THR A 302 -17.36 14.68 5.31
CA THR A 302 -16.44 15.06 6.39
C THR A 302 -16.79 14.34 7.70
N SER A 303 -15.77 14.01 8.50
CA SER A 303 -15.96 13.48 9.85
C SER A 303 -14.74 13.76 10.74
N GLY A 304 -14.96 14.09 12.01
CA GLY A 304 -13.91 14.08 13.05
C GLY A 304 -12.67 14.95 12.85
N ASN A 305 -12.61 15.84 11.85
CA ASN A 305 -11.48 16.74 11.63
C ASN A 305 -11.36 17.78 12.77
N VAL A 306 -10.13 18.18 13.08
CA VAL A 306 -9.84 19.31 13.97
C VAL A 306 -9.40 20.53 13.14
N LEU A 307 -9.96 21.68 13.47
CA LEU A 307 -9.60 22.99 12.93
C LEU A 307 -8.95 23.82 14.03
N ASP A 308 -7.63 23.96 13.98
CA ASP A 308 -6.85 24.83 14.85
C ASP A 308 -6.35 26.05 14.05
N ASN A 309 -6.62 27.25 14.55
CA ASN A 309 -6.33 28.53 13.87
C ASN A 309 -6.66 28.55 12.35
N VAL A 310 -7.81 27.97 11.96
CA VAL A 310 -8.23 27.92 10.53
C VAL A 310 -9.08 29.12 10.14
N THR A 311 -8.67 29.80 9.06
CA THR A 311 -9.40 30.94 8.47
C THR A 311 -10.13 30.57 7.19
N TRP A 312 -11.19 31.32 6.86
CA TRP A 312 -12.08 31.04 5.75
C TRP A 312 -12.43 32.31 4.98
N SER A 313 -12.39 32.25 3.66
CA SER A 313 -12.83 33.35 2.78
C SER A 313 -14.36 33.45 2.74
N ALA A 314 -14.88 34.64 2.38
CA ALA A 314 -16.30 34.81 2.08
C ALA A 314 -16.67 34.05 0.80
N LYS A 315 -17.92 33.56 0.70
CA LYS A 315 -18.39 32.87 -0.50
C LYS A 315 -18.55 33.83 -1.67
N SER A 316 -18.10 33.41 -2.85
CA SER A 316 -18.22 34.12 -4.13
C SER A 316 -18.39 33.12 -5.28
N ALA A 317 -18.41 33.60 -6.54
CA ALA A 317 -18.46 32.73 -7.71
C ALA A 317 -17.21 31.83 -7.86
N GLU A 318 -16.05 32.30 -7.37
CA GLU A 318 -14.77 31.57 -7.46
C GLU A 318 -14.34 30.93 -6.14
N TYR A 319 -14.91 31.32 -5.00
CA TYR A 319 -14.57 30.78 -3.69
C TYR A 319 -15.82 30.23 -3.00
N ASN A 320 -15.90 28.91 -2.87
CA ASN A 320 -16.95 28.22 -2.11
C ASN A 320 -16.33 27.31 -1.04
N PRO A 321 -15.75 27.88 0.03
CA PRO A 321 -15.27 27.11 1.18
C PRO A 321 -16.40 26.32 1.86
N ALA A 322 -16.03 25.17 2.43
CA ALA A 322 -16.90 24.39 3.31
C ALA A 322 -17.22 25.12 4.63
N GLY A 323 -16.36 26.05 5.05
CA GLY A 323 -16.52 26.88 6.24
C GLY A 323 -16.25 26.13 7.55
N PRO A 324 -16.33 26.81 8.72
CA PRO A 324 -15.96 26.24 10.01
C PRO A 324 -16.73 24.96 10.41
N ALA A 325 -17.97 24.80 9.95
CA ALA A 325 -18.76 23.60 10.20
C ALA A 325 -18.37 22.40 9.30
N MET A 326 -17.56 22.63 8.26
CA MET A 326 -17.18 21.66 7.22
C MET A 326 -18.35 20.79 6.73
N ALA A 327 -19.54 21.37 6.56
CA ALA A 327 -20.77 20.60 6.35
C ALA A 327 -20.66 19.68 5.12
N SER A 328 -20.98 18.40 5.30
CA SER A 328 -20.97 17.41 4.22
C SER A 328 -21.99 17.76 3.13
N THR A 329 -21.57 17.69 1.87
CA THR A 329 -22.42 17.95 0.68
C THR A 329 -22.81 16.68 -0.04
N THR A 330 -22.22 15.53 0.32
CA THR A 330 -22.56 14.21 -0.24
C THR A 330 -22.26 13.08 0.76
N SER A 331 -22.45 11.83 0.33
CA SER A 331 -21.92 10.63 0.99
C SER A 331 -20.93 9.92 0.08
N VAL A 332 -19.79 9.49 0.63
CA VAL A 332 -18.67 8.86 -0.09
C VAL A 332 -18.32 7.53 0.57
N THR A 333 -18.41 6.45 -0.20
CA THR A 333 -18.02 5.09 0.26
C THR A 333 -16.64 4.74 -0.26
N VAL A 334 -15.77 4.22 0.61
CA VAL A 334 -14.45 3.67 0.24
C VAL A 334 -14.44 2.14 0.41
N PRO A 335 -13.90 1.36 -0.54
CA PRO A 335 -14.03 -0.11 -0.58
C PRO A 335 -12.84 -0.83 0.08
N TYR A 336 -12.21 -0.24 1.10
CA TYR A 336 -11.08 -0.81 1.83
C TYR A 336 -11.20 -0.57 3.33
N THR A 337 -10.48 -1.36 4.13
CA THR A 337 -10.38 -1.19 5.57
C THR A 337 -9.32 -0.16 5.94
N PHE A 338 -9.62 0.70 6.90
CA PHE A 338 -8.70 1.67 7.47
C PHE A 338 -9.01 1.81 8.97
N ALA A 339 -8.00 2.20 9.75
CA ALA A 339 -8.17 2.64 11.14
C ALA A 339 -7.95 4.15 11.17
N LEU A 340 -8.69 4.84 12.04
CA LEU A 340 -8.56 6.28 12.23
C LEU A 340 -7.98 6.57 13.61
N ASP A 341 -6.83 7.25 13.63
CA ASP A 341 -6.40 7.97 14.82
C ASP A 341 -7.41 9.06 15.17
N THR A 342 -7.51 9.43 16.45
CA THR A 342 -8.25 10.65 16.84
C THR A 342 -7.51 11.86 16.30
N ALA A 343 -8.21 12.79 15.62
CA ALA A 343 -7.56 13.91 14.94
C ALA A 343 -6.59 14.71 15.84
N ALA A 344 -6.95 14.92 17.12
CA ALA A 344 -6.12 15.67 18.07
C ALA A 344 -4.71 15.09 18.31
N CYS A 345 -4.47 13.80 18.08
CA CYS A 345 -3.16 13.18 18.24
C CYS A 345 -2.36 13.07 16.94
N VAL A 346 -2.99 13.35 15.79
CA VAL A 346 -2.40 13.21 14.45
C VAL A 346 -1.07 13.96 14.29
N PRO A 347 -0.90 15.22 14.77
CA PRO A 347 0.39 15.91 14.72
C PRO A 347 1.51 15.15 15.46
N THR A 348 1.21 14.51 16.59
CA THR A 348 2.20 13.74 17.38
C THR A 348 2.58 12.42 16.72
N VAL A 349 1.62 11.74 16.07
CA VAL A 349 1.89 10.54 15.26
C VAL A 349 2.76 10.92 14.06
N ILE A 350 2.33 11.92 13.29
CA ILE A 350 3.00 12.37 12.06
C ILE A 350 4.43 12.84 12.32
N ALA A 351 4.68 13.55 13.41
CA ALA A 351 6.03 13.99 13.79
C ALA A 351 7.02 12.82 14.03
N GLN A 352 6.54 11.60 14.24
CA GLN A 352 7.36 10.40 14.47
C GLN A 352 7.40 9.44 13.27
N THR A 353 6.38 9.47 12.41
CA THR A 353 6.20 8.54 11.30
C THR A 353 6.53 9.16 9.95
N ALA A 354 6.14 10.41 9.68
CA ALA A 354 6.08 10.92 8.33
C ALA A 354 7.44 11.35 7.75
N GLY A 355 7.67 10.99 6.48
CA GLY A 355 8.84 11.36 5.69
C GLY A 355 9.86 10.23 5.53
N ALA A 356 10.89 10.50 4.73
CA ALA A 356 12.05 9.61 4.60
C ALA A 356 12.89 9.59 5.89
N GLY A 357 13.55 8.47 6.14
CA GLY A 357 14.48 8.29 7.27
C GLY A 357 13.84 8.01 8.63
N THR A 358 12.51 7.91 8.73
CA THR A 358 11.81 7.63 10.00
C THR A 358 11.85 6.16 10.43
N GLY A 359 12.36 5.27 9.57
CA GLY A 359 12.38 3.82 9.79
C GLY A 359 11.07 3.13 9.41
N LEU A 360 10.29 3.72 8.50
CA LEU A 360 8.99 3.22 8.01
C LEU A 360 7.96 2.96 9.14
N LYS A 361 8.01 3.78 10.20
CA LYS A 361 7.14 3.64 11.38
C LYS A 361 5.71 3.99 11.03
N VAL A 362 4.75 3.22 11.55
CA VAL A 362 3.32 3.41 11.25
C VAL A 362 2.49 3.57 12.52
N SER A 363 1.35 4.22 12.39
CA SER A 363 0.34 4.28 13.44
C SER A 363 -0.33 2.90 13.62
N ASP A 364 -0.74 2.59 14.86
CA ASP A 364 -1.64 1.47 15.16
C ASP A 364 -3.14 1.83 15.05
N GLY A 365 -3.45 3.09 14.72
CA GLY A 365 -4.81 3.63 14.67
C GLY A 365 -5.41 3.95 16.05
N LYS A 366 -4.58 4.06 17.09
CA LYS A 366 -4.96 4.40 18.47
C LYS A 366 -4.03 5.46 19.08
N CYS A 367 -3.50 6.35 18.25
CA CYS A 367 -2.52 7.38 18.61
C CYS A 367 -1.16 6.84 19.08
N ALA A 368 -0.83 5.57 18.80
CA ALA A 368 0.46 4.99 19.13
C ALA A 368 1.25 4.65 17.86
N VAL A 369 2.58 4.77 17.96
CA VAL A 369 3.51 4.52 16.85
C VAL A 369 4.18 3.17 17.03
N THR A 370 4.23 2.39 15.96
CA THR A 370 4.87 1.08 15.91
C THR A 370 6.06 1.10 14.96
N ALA A 371 7.07 0.27 15.25
CA ALA A 371 8.14 0.02 14.30
C ALA A 371 7.59 -0.73 13.07
N ALA A 372 8.19 -0.50 11.90
CA ALA A 372 7.83 -1.21 10.68
C ALA A 372 7.84 -2.74 10.89
N PRO A 373 6.88 -3.50 10.31
CA PRO A 373 6.89 -4.95 10.38
C PRO A 373 8.14 -5.51 9.69
N SER A 374 9.14 -5.89 10.49
CA SER A 374 10.42 -6.41 10.01
C SER A 374 10.25 -7.76 9.31
N SER A 375 10.74 -7.87 8.08
CA SER A 375 10.84 -9.12 7.34
C SER A 375 12.04 -9.96 7.81
N SER A 376 12.02 -10.42 9.07
CA SER A 376 13.02 -11.37 9.56
C SER A 376 12.80 -12.74 8.93
N ALA A 377 13.77 -13.23 8.15
CA ALA A 377 13.69 -14.54 7.49
C ALA A 377 13.62 -15.69 8.52
N THR A 378 12.43 -16.29 8.65
CA THR A 378 12.20 -17.36 9.64
C THR A 378 12.89 -18.65 9.23
N LYS A 379 13.95 -19.03 9.95
CA LYS A 379 14.53 -20.38 9.86
C LYS A 379 13.51 -21.41 10.35
N SER A 380 13.33 -22.49 9.58
CA SER A 380 12.41 -23.59 9.90
C SER A 380 12.89 -24.40 11.12
N PRO A 381 12.02 -24.68 12.12
CA PRO A 381 12.28 -25.66 13.16
C PRO A 381 11.57 -27.01 12.92
N THR A 382 12.27 -28.08 13.29
CA THR A 382 11.92 -29.51 13.16
C THR A 382 10.66 -29.92 13.96
N ALA A 383 10.05 -31.04 13.56
CA ALA A 383 8.73 -31.51 14.02
C ALA A 383 8.72 -32.46 15.25
N ALA A 384 7.48 -32.78 15.70
CA ALA A 384 7.03 -33.89 16.56
C ALA A 384 6.87 -33.64 18.09
N PRO A 385 5.98 -34.36 18.82
CA PRO A 385 4.65 -34.86 18.41
C PRO A 385 3.50 -34.75 19.45
N SER A 386 2.26 -34.75 18.94
CA SER A 386 0.99 -35.33 19.46
C SER A 386 0.77 -35.66 20.96
N SER A 387 -0.32 -35.14 21.55
CA SER A 387 -1.37 -35.97 22.21
C SER A 387 -2.71 -35.22 22.37
N SER A 388 -3.80 -35.98 22.54
CA SER A 388 -5.21 -35.57 22.78
C SER A 388 -5.87 -36.70 23.59
N PRO A 389 -6.90 -36.47 24.46
CA PRO A 389 -8.28 -36.78 24.02
C PRO A 389 -9.48 -36.13 24.76
N ALA A 390 -10.67 -36.37 24.19
CA ALA A 390 -11.97 -36.69 24.83
C ALA A 390 -13.03 -35.61 25.18
N LYS A 391 -14.30 -36.04 25.05
CA LYS A 391 -15.60 -35.35 25.23
C LYS A 391 -16.65 -36.37 25.72
N PRO A 392 -17.64 -36.00 26.55
CA PRO A 392 -19.07 -36.35 26.31
C PRO A 392 -20.00 -35.11 26.53
N SER A 393 -21.22 -34.89 25.98
CA SER A 393 -22.32 -35.68 25.37
C SER A 393 -23.51 -35.99 26.29
N SER A 394 -24.63 -35.24 26.19
CA SER A 394 -26.04 -35.73 26.10
C SER A 394 -27.09 -34.59 26.07
N SER A 395 -28.37 -34.91 25.84
CA SER A 395 -29.52 -34.03 25.45
C SER A 395 -30.83 -34.57 26.12
N PRO A 396 -32.11 -34.30 25.71
CA PRO A 396 -32.77 -33.18 24.99
C PRO A 396 -34.14 -32.72 25.59
N ALA A 397 -34.76 -31.66 25.02
CA ALA A 397 -36.22 -31.36 24.90
C ALA A 397 -36.44 -29.92 24.36
N THR A 398 -37.54 -29.43 23.74
CA THR A 398 -38.69 -29.96 22.96
C THR A 398 -39.26 -28.81 22.08
N SER A 399 -40.41 -28.95 21.38
CA SER A 399 -41.05 -27.91 20.54
C SER A 399 -42.60 -27.98 20.59
N PRO A 400 -43.38 -27.00 20.07
CA PRO A 400 -43.83 -27.01 18.65
C PRO A 400 -43.84 -25.61 17.95
N SER A 401 -43.48 -25.50 16.65
CA SER A 401 -44.32 -25.49 15.41
C SER A 401 -45.16 -24.19 15.18
N ALA A 402 -45.31 -23.58 13.99
CA ALA A 402 -45.03 -23.98 12.59
C ALA A 402 -44.75 -22.79 11.64
N GLY A 403 -44.16 -23.02 10.46
CA GLY A 403 -44.08 -22.06 9.34
C GLY A 403 -42.96 -22.40 8.32
N PRO A 404 -43.22 -22.48 7.00
CA PRO A 404 -42.27 -23.10 6.06
C PRO A 404 -41.15 -22.14 5.60
N THR A 405 -39.90 -22.52 5.84
CA THR A 405 -38.71 -21.86 5.26
C THR A 405 -37.70 -22.91 4.78
N ALA A 406 -36.91 -22.56 3.76
CA ALA A 406 -35.92 -23.44 3.16
C ALA A 406 -34.84 -23.87 4.19
N SER A 407 -34.43 -25.14 4.12
CA SER A 407 -33.65 -25.81 5.17
C SER A 407 -32.23 -25.26 5.32
N VAL A 408 -31.98 -24.55 6.43
CA VAL A 408 -30.63 -24.24 6.92
C VAL A 408 -30.13 -25.41 7.76
N PRO A 409 -28.93 -25.99 7.49
CA PRO A 409 -28.34 -27.01 8.37
C PRO A 409 -28.04 -26.40 9.76
N PRO A 410 -28.17 -27.16 10.86
CA PRO A 410 -27.92 -26.62 12.19
C PRO A 410 -26.48 -26.11 12.31
N ALA A 411 -26.33 -24.85 12.74
CA ALA A 411 -25.04 -24.22 12.95
C ALA A 411 -24.21 -25.04 13.94
N PRO A 412 -22.96 -25.43 13.59
CA PRO A 412 -22.14 -26.23 14.48
C PRO A 412 -21.68 -25.41 15.69
N SER A 413 -21.58 -26.08 16.84
CA SER A 413 -21.10 -25.47 18.10
C SER A 413 -19.62 -25.07 17.99
N GLY A 414 -19.36 -23.77 17.88
CA GLY A 414 -18.01 -23.19 17.87
C GLY A 414 -18.01 -21.78 17.27
N THR A 415 -16.99 -20.99 17.59
CA THR A 415 -16.80 -19.66 16.97
C THR A 415 -16.51 -19.83 15.48
N ASN A 416 -17.30 -19.19 14.61
CA ASN A 416 -17.02 -19.13 13.18
C ASN A 416 -15.81 -18.22 12.92
N LEU A 417 -14.67 -18.83 12.62
CA LEU A 417 -13.37 -18.17 12.43
C LEU A 417 -13.29 -17.39 11.10
N SER A 418 -14.31 -17.46 10.25
CA SER A 418 -14.40 -16.67 9.02
C SER A 418 -14.86 -15.24 9.31
N ILE A 419 -15.63 -15.02 10.38
CA ILE A 419 -16.10 -13.69 10.77
C ILE A 419 -14.89 -12.84 11.19
N GLY A 420 -14.69 -11.71 10.51
CA GLY A 420 -13.51 -10.85 10.70
C GLY A 420 -12.23 -11.31 10.00
N ALA A 421 -12.22 -12.49 9.35
CA ALA A 421 -11.10 -12.96 8.55
C ALA A 421 -11.02 -12.26 7.18
N GLY A 422 -9.89 -12.36 6.50
CA GLY A 422 -9.69 -12.00 5.09
C GLY A 422 -10.40 -12.96 4.12
N ALA A 423 -10.62 -12.53 2.87
CA ALA A 423 -11.20 -13.36 1.82
C ALA A 423 -10.74 -12.91 0.43
N ASP A 424 -10.58 -13.85 -0.50
CA ASP A 424 -10.29 -13.62 -1.92
C ASP A 424 -10.79 -14.78 -2.79
N GLY A 425 -10.69 -14.67 -4.11
CA GLY A 425 -11.12 -15.71 -5.03
C GLY A 425 -10.60 -15.49 -6.45
N SER A 426 -10.87 -16.43 -7.35
CA SER A 426 -10.36 -16.39 -8.73
C SER A 426 -11.14 -15.42 -9.64
N SER A 427 -12.45 -15.28 -9.43
CA SER A 427 -13.31 -14.31 -10.13
C SER A 427 -14.59 -14.03 -9.33
N LYS A 428 -15.33 -13.00 -9.70
CA LYS A 428 -16.65 -12.71 -9.11
C LYS A 428 -17.64 -12.12 -10.12
N ALA A 429 -18.86 -12.62 -10.11
CA ALA A 429 -20.00 -12.10 -10.87
C ALA A 429 -20.37 -10.68 -10.42
N ALA A 430 -20.91 -9.89 -11.34
CA ALA A 430 -21.42 -8.55 -11.05
C ALA A 430 -22.46 -8.59 -9.90
N GLY A 431 -22.42 -7.60 -9.01
CA GLY A 431 -23.26 -7.55 -7.80
C GLY A 431 -22.81 -8.47 -6.65
N THR A 432 -21.82 -9.34 -6.84
CA THR A 432 -21.30 -10.23 -5.79
C THR A 432 -19.94 -9.77 -5.23
N SER A 433 -19.55 -10.30 -4.07
CA SER A 433 -18.27 -9.98 -3.42
C SER A 433 -17.69 -11.17 -2.66
N TYR A 434 -16.36 -11.32 -2.67
CA TYR A 434 -15.65 -12.30 -1.83
C TYR A 434 -15.91 -12.07 -0.33
N GLY A 435 -16.20 -10.83 0.08
CA GLY A 435 -16.51 -10.50 1.46
C GLY A 435 -17.86 -11.06 1.94
N ASN A 436 -18.75 -11.46 1.04
CA ASN A 436 -20.09 -11.94 1.38
C ASN A 436 -20.04 -13.31 2.08
N VAL A 437 -19.06 -14.17 1.75
CA VAL A 437 -18.99 -15.54 2.33
C VAL A 437 -18.60 -15.61 3.81
N ARG A 438 -18.54 -14.48 4.49
CA ARG A 438 -18.00 -14.32 5.85
C ARG A 438 -18.64 -13.17 6.63
N ASP A 439 -19.75 -12.63 6.14
CA ASP A 439 -20.43 -11.50 6.77
C ASP A 439 -21.54 -11.95 7.75
N GLY A 440 -21.80 -13.26 7.81
CA GLY A 440 -22.81 -13.88 8.67
C GLY A 440 -24.22 -13.84 8.09
N LYS A 441 -24.41 -13.47 6.81
CA LYS A 441 -25.71 -13.21 6.19
C LYS A 441 -25.93 -14.13 4.99
N THR A 442 -26.86 -15.07 5.13
CA THR A 442 -27.23 -15.97 4.02
C THR A 442 -27.97 -15.30 2.85
N ALA A 443 -28.22 -13.99 2.92
CA ALA A 443 -28.87 -13.20 1.87
C ALA A 443 -27.88 -12.56 0.88
N THR A 444 -26.61 -12.42 1.26
CA THR A 444 -25.51 -11.98 0.40
C THR A 444 -24.75 -13.20 -0.11
N VAL A 445 -24.26 -13.15 -1.36
CA VAL A 445 -23.53 -14.28 -1.95
C VAL A 445 -22.29 -13.84 -2.71
N TRP A 446 -21.29 -14.71 -2.76
CA TRP A 446 -20.29 -14.76 -3.82
C TRP A 446 -20.74 -15.71 -4.92
N SER A 447 -20.44 -15.39 -6.18
CA SER A 447 -20.51 -16.29 -7.34
C SER A 447 -19.29 -16.00 -8.20
N PRO A 448 -18.60 -16.99 -8.78
CA PRO A 448 -17.60 -16.76 -9.81
C PRO A 448 -18.25 -16.30 -11.14
N ASN A 449 -17.41 -15.89 -12.10
CA ASN A 449 -17.84 -15.47 -13.45
C ASN A 449 -18.19 -16.64 -14.40
N GLY A 450 -18.35 -17.87 -13.88
CA GLY A 450 -18.62 -19.06 -14.69
C GLY A 450 -19.03 -20.26 -13.85
N ALA A 451 -18.99 -21.46 -14.44
CA ALA A 451 -19.37 -22.72 -13.79
C ALA A 451 -18.36 -23.23 -12.74
N THR A 452 -17.18 -22.62 -12.65
CA THR A 452 -16.10 -22.98 -11.72
C THR A 452 -15.47 -21.73 -11.13
N GLY A 453 -14.77 -21.89 -10.01
CA GLY A 453 -14.04 -20.79 -9.38
C GLY A 453 -13.58 -21.11 -7.97
N ASP A 454 -12.68 -20.27 -7.47
CA ASP A 454 -12.11 -20.38 -6.14
C ASP A 454 -12.64 -19.26 -5.25
N ILE A 455 -12.98 -19.59 -4.01
CA ILE A 455 -13.18 -18.63 -2.92
C ILE A 455 -12.33 -19.08 -1.74
N SER A 456 -11.77 -18.15 -0.97
CA SER A 456 -10.91 -18.46 0.17
C SER A 456 -11.24 -17.61 1.38
N ILE A 457 -11.02 -18.18 2.57
CA ILE A 457 -10.85 -17.45 3.83
C ILE A 457 -9.36 -17.33 4.12
N LYS A 458 -8.91 -16.18 4.63
CA LYS A 458 -7.51 -15.84 4.90
C LYS A 458 -7.34 -15.26 6.31
N TRP A 459 -6.26 -15.60 6.98
CA TRP A 459 -5.92 -15.05 8.30
C TRP A 459 -4.50 -14.48 8.28
N SER A 460 -4.27 -13.42 9.06
CA SER A 460 -2.95 -12.80 9.20
C SER A 460 -1.95 -13.71 9.92
N THR A 461 -2.42 -14.65 10.72
CA THR A 461 -1.64 -15.69 11.39
C THR A 461 -2.19 -17.07 11.08
N ALA A 462 -1.36 -18.11 11.20
CA ALA A 462 -1.77 -19.48 10.90
C ALA A 462 -2.88 -19.93 11.85
N THR A 463 -4.10 -20.03 11.33
CA THR A 463 -5.30 -20.38 12.07
C THR A 463 -5.58 -21.87 11.93
N LYS A 464 -5.93 -22.54 13.03
CA LYS A 464 -6.18 -23.98 13.07
C LYS A 464 -7.64 -24.26 12.74
N VAL A 465 -7.88 -24.98 11.63
CA VAL A 465 -9.22 -25.32 11.13
C VAL A 465 -9.30 -26.83 10.87
N SER A 466 -10.40 -27.46 11.28
CA SER A 466 -10.70 -28.90 11.04
C SER A 466 -12.06 -29.12 10.38
N LYS A 467 -12.90 -28.08 10.38
CA LYS A 467 -14.26 -28.15 9.89
C LYS A 467 -14.65 -26.85 9.19
N VAL A 468 -15.40 -26.98 8.11
CA VAL A 468 -16.07 -25.86 7.45
C VAL A 468 -17.53 -26.16 7.19
N THR A 469 -18.35 -25.11 7.07
CA THR A 469 -19.71 -25.21 6.56
C THR A 469 -19.83 -24.31 5.33
N ILE A 470 -20.18 -24.90 4.19
CA ILE A 470 -20.49 -24.17 2.96
C ILE A 470 -22.01 -24.02 2.87
N VAL A 471 -22.51 -22.79 2.92
CA VAL A 471 -23.90 -22.47 2.57
C VAL A 471 -23.89 -21.90 1.17
N GLY A 472 -24.63 -22.48 0.24
CA GLY A 472 -24.56 -22.12 -1.17
C GLY A 472 -25.50 -22.96 -2.04
N ALA A 473 -25.48 -22.68 -3.35
CA ALA A 473 -26.34 -23.33 -4.34
C ALA A 473 -25.55 -23.74 -5.60
N ASN A 474 -26.11 -24.72 -6.33
CA ASN A 474 -25.64 -25.22 -7.63
C ASN A 474 -24.19 -25.77 -7.67
N ILE A 475 -23.59 -26.08 -6.52
CA ILE A 475 -22.23 -26.65 -6.45
C ILE A 475 -22.28 -28.15 -6.80
N GLY A 476 -21.52 -28.54 -7.83
CA GLY A 476 -21.35 -29.94 -8.26
C GLY A 476 -20.27 -30.62 -7.43
N SER A 477 -19.06 -30.79 -7.97
CA SER A 477 -17.90 -31.26 -7.23
C SER A 477 -16.97 -30.12 -6.79
N TYR A 478 -16.24 -30.32 -5.69
CA TYR A 478 -15.32 -29.34 -5.12
C TYR A 478 -14.03 -29.97 -4.59
N GLU A 479 -13.02 -29.11 -4.36
CA GLU A 479 -11.82 -29.40 -3.60
C GLU A 479 -11.60 -28.30 -2.55
N LEU A 480 -11.50 -28.68 -1.27
CA LEU A 480 -11.03 -27.83 -0.20
C LEU A 480 -9.50 -27.96 -0.11
N ARG A 481 -8.79 -26.84 -0.21
CA ARG A 481 -7.33 -26.77 -0.38
C ARG A 481 -6.71 -25.82 0.64
N ASN A 482 -5.50 -26.13 1.10
CA ASN A 482 -4.63 -25.13 1.71
C ASN A 482 -4.22 -24.14 0.60
N GLY A 483 -4.75 -22.93 0.63
CA GLY A 483 -4.55 -21.95 -0.44
C GLY A 483 -3.18 -21.28 -0.44
N SER A 484 -2.33 -21.58 0.54
CA SER A 484 -0.92 -21.15 0.58
C SER A 484 0.02 -22.18 -0.03
N THR A 485 -0.33 -23.48 -0.01
CA THR A 485 0.52 -24.59 -0.51
C THR A 485 -0.07 -25.37 -1.67
N GLY A 486 -1.34 -25.13 -2.02
CA GLY A 486 -2.08 -25.86 -3.05
C GLY A 486 -2.56 -27.26 -2.63
N ALA A 487 -2.13 -27.77 -1.48
CA ALA A 487 -2.44 -29.12 -1.00
C ALA A 487 -3.96 -29.32 -0.79
N ILE A 488 -4.50 -30.40 -1.35
CA ILE A 488 -5.92 -30.77 -1.20
C ILE A 488 -6.11 -31.38 0.20
N LEU A 489 -7.01 -30.78 0.98
CA LEU A 489 -7.40 -31.22 2.32
C LEU A 489 -8.64 -32.12 2.28
N LYS A 490 -9.54 -31.88 1.32
CA LYS A 490 -10.74 -32.69 1.08
C LYS A 490 -11.27 -32.50 -0.34
N SER A 491 -11.87 -33.53 -0.92
CA SER A 491 -12.71 -33.40 -2.12
C SER A 491 -14.11 -33.95 -1.82
N GLY A 492 -15.12 -33.47 -2.54
CA GLY A 492 -16.51 -33.90 -2.35
C GLY A 492 -17.47 -33.29 -3.37
N THR A 493 -18.77 -33.37 -3.06
CA THR A 493 -19.85 -32.79 -3.87
C THR A 493 -20.85 -32.01 -3.02
N GLY A 494 -21.57 -31.08 -3.64
CA GLY A 494 -22.63 -30.29 -3.00
C GLY A 494 -22.11 -29.25 -2.00
N THR A 495 -22.96 -28.95 -1.02
CA THR A 495 -22.74 -27.97 0.06
C THR A 495 -22.95 -28.62 1.43
N GLY A 496 -22.78 -27.85 2.51
CA GLY A 496 -22.97 -28.32 3.89
C GLY A 496 -21.66 -28.44 4.68
N ALA A 497 -21.69 -29.29 5.71
CA ALA A 497 -20.58 -29.45 6.65
C ALA A 497 -19.50 -30.41 6.10
N ILE A 498 -18.24 -29.97 6.16
CA ILE A 498 -17.07 -30.68 5.65
C ILE A 498 -16.04 -30.78 6.77
N THR A 499 -15.59 -31.98 7.10
CA THR A 499 -14.53 -32.24 8.10
C THR A 499 -13.27 -32.79 7.44
N PHE A 500 -12.12 -32.38 7.98
CA PHE A 500 -10.78 -32.75 7.51
C PHE A 500 -9.79 -32.72 8.69
N PRO A 501 -8.59 -33.31 8.57
CA PRO A 501 -7.59 -33.26 9.62
C PRO A 501 -7.27 -31.82 10.04
N ALA A 502 -7.22 -31.57 11.35
CA ALA A 502 -7.01 -30.22 11.89
C ALA A 502 -5.68 -29.62 11.38
N THR A 503 -5.79 -28.60 10.52
CA THR A 503 -4.67 -28.02 9.78
C THR A 503 -4.49 -26.57 10.18
N SER A 504 -3.27 -26.17 10.53
CA SER A 504 -2.90 -24.77 10.74
C SER A 504 -2.48 -24.14 9.42
N LEU A 505 -3.14 -23.06 9.01
CA LEU A 505 -2.99 -22.46 7.68
C LEU A 505 -3.34 -20.97 7.69
N THR A 506 -2.77 -20.19 6.77
CA THR A 506 -3.09 -18.76 6.60
C THR A 506 -4.13 -18.52 5.51
N LYS A 507 -4.41 -19.51 4.66
CA LYS A 507 -5.45 -19.45 3.61
C LYS A 507 -6.09 -20.81 3.40
N LEU A 508 -7.42 -20.85 3.43
CA LEU A 508 -8.23 -22.02 3.12
C LEU A 508 -9.09 -21.71 1.90
N THR A 509 -8.90 -22.45 0.81
CA THR A 509 -9.58 -22.22 -0.48
C THR A 509 -10.57 -23.34 -0.75
N PHE A 510 -11.78 -22.98 -1.15
CA PHE A 510 -12.80 -23.87 -1.69
C PHE A 510 -12.87 -23.66 -3.21
N THR A 511 -12.40 -24.66 -3.95
CA THR A 511 -12.37 -24.70 -5.41
C THR A 511 -13.57 -25.46 -5.94
N ILE A 512 -14.43 -24.79 -6.71
CA ILE A 512 -15.56 -25.41 -7.41
C ILE A 512 -15.04 -26.03 -8.71
N LYS A 513 -15.19 -27.34 -8.85
CA LYS A 513 -14.71 -28.14 -9.99
C LYS A 513 -15.79 -28.39 -11.04
N THR A 514 -17.04 -28.56 -10.61
CA THR A 514 -18.23 -28.58 -11.49
C THR A 514 -19.40 -27.90 -10.80
N SER A 515 -20.42 -27.51 -11.57
CA SER A 515 -21.67 -26.94 -11.08
C SER A 515 -22.87 -27.46 -11.88
N SER A 516 -24.07 -27.37 -11.30
CA SER A 516 -25.35 -27.69 -11.99
C SER A 516 -26.04 -26.46 -12.58
N GLY A 517 -25.37 -25.32 -12.56
CA GLY A 517 -25.86 -23.98 -12.92
C GLY A 517 -24.83 -22.93 -12.50
N THR A 518 -25.20 -21.65 -12.40
CA THR A 518 -24.30 -20.64 -11.80
C THR A 518 -24.11 -20.96 -10.31
N PRO A 519 -22.89 -21.32 -9.85
CA PRO A 519 -22.67 -21.69 -8.46
C PRO A 519 -22.60 -20.44 -7.57
N SER A 520 -23.16 -20.51 -6.37
CA SER A 520 -23.07 -19.42 -5.39
C SER A 520 -22.74 -19.95 -4.01
N ILE A 521 -22.01 -19.16 -3.22
CA ILE A 521 -21.73 -19.41 -1.81
C ILE A 521 -22.19 -18.17 -1.04
N ALA A 522 -23.14 -18.38 -0.14
CA ALA A 522 -23.60 -17.38 0.80
C ALA A 522 -22.66 -17.28 2.01
N GLU A 523 -22.20 -18.42 2.53
CA GLU A 523 -21.29 -18.48 3.67
C GLU A 523 -20.25 -19.60 3.51
N PHE A 524 -18.99 -19.30 3.85
CA PHE A 524 -17.86 -20.22 3.94
C PHE A 524 -17.33 -20.16 5.37
N GLN A 525 -18.02 -20.85 6.26
CA GLN A 525 -17.80 -20.81 7.71
C GLN A 525 -16.67 -21.76 8.11
N THR A 526 -15.85 -21.40 9.08
CA THR A 526 -14.65 -22.14 9.47
C THR A 526 -14.56 -22.35 10.98
N TYR A 527 -14.11 -23.53 11.41
CA TYR A 527 -14.13 -23.94 12.82
C TYR A 527 -12.90 -24.77 13.19
N ALA A 528 -12.41 -24.60 14.43
CA ALA A 528 -11.23 -25.29 14.96
C ALA A 528 -11.47 -26.74 15.43
N SER A 529 -12.74 -27.16 15.58
CA SER A 529 -13.17 -28.49 16.00
C SER A 529 -14.57 -28.82 15.47
#